data_AF-A0AAW2Q874-F1
#
_entry.id   AF-A0AAW2Q874-F1
#
_cell.length_a   1.000
_cell.length_b   1.000
_cell.length_c   1.000
_cell.angle_alpha   90.00
_cell.angle_beta   90.00
_cell.angle_gamma   90.00
#
_symmetry.space_group_name_H-M   'P 1'
#
loop_
_entity.id
_entity.type
_entity.pdbx_description
1 polymer ?
#
loop_
_entity_poly.entity_id
_entity_poly.type
_entity_poly.pdbx_seq_one_letter_code
_entity_poly.pdbx_strand_id
1 'polypeptide(L)'
;MYSSVLSVLICYSIFISFSIHDVVATTSPTSPRSSSSLMIKEVCSCSNLCIQILEFEHCIVSVTNLFNLSIEIMNTGISNATNTRRYIEKLLRKCRDVKGAVHECKLSYDSVLGSLNSALSEVREIKECETATYDLKN
;
A
#
# COMPACT_ATOMS: atom_id res chain seq x y z
N MET A 1 -0.47 -21.22 22.97
CA MET A 1 0.50 -20.13 22.70
C MET A 1 1.44 -20.39 21.52
N TYR A 2 1.46 -21.57 20.89
CA TYR A 2 2.30 -21.82 19.68
C TYR A 2 1.62 -21.45 18.34
N SER A 3 0.29 -21.27 18.32
CA SER A 3 -0.47 -20.99 17.09
C SER A 3 -0.22 -19.58 16.52
N SER A 4 -0.02 -18.58 17.40
CA SER A 4 0.16 -17.18 16.99
C SER A 4 1.53 -16.91 16.35
N VAL A 5 2.57 -17.62 16.80
CA VAL A 5 3.94 -17.49 16.24
C VAL A 5 4.01 -18.12 14.85
N LEU A 6 3.30 -19.23 14.64
CA LEU A 6 3.24 -19.92 13.36
C LEU A 6 2.48 -19.09 12.30
N SER A 7 1.40 -18.41 12.67
CA SER A 7 0.69 -17.48 11.78
C SER A 7 1.53 -16.29 11.34
N VAL A 8 2.35 -15.71 12.23
CA VAL A 8 3.24 -14.60 11.88
C VAL A 8 4.34 -15.06 10.91
N LEU A 9 4.88 -16.26 11.12
CA LEU A 9 5.90 -16.85 10.23
C LEU A 9 5.35 -17.18 8.83
N ILE A 10 4.11 -17.67 8.74
CA ILE A 10 3.47 -17.96 7.45
C ILE A 10 3.20 -16.66 6.68
N CYS A 11 2.74 -15.60 7.34
CA CYS A 11 2.59 -14.29 6.71
C CYS A 11 3.93 -13.72 6.22
N TYR A 12 5.01 -13.90 7.00
CA TYR A 12 6.34 -13.42 6.61
C TYR A 12 6.90 -14.18 5.39
N SER A 13 6.63 -15.49 5.28
CA SER A 13 7.11 -16.32 4.16
C SER A 13 6.48 -15.99 2.80
N ILE A 14 5.22 -15.52 2.80
CA ILE A 14 4.52 -15.11 1.57
C ILE A 14 5.07 -13.78 1.05
N PHE A 15 5.49 -12.87 1.94
CA PHE A 15 6.12 -11.59 1.55
C PHE A 15 7.50 -11.77 0.90
N ILE A 16 8.29 -12.76 1.35
CA ILE A 16 9.63 -13.01 0.78
C ILE A 16 9.56 -13.67 -0.61
N SER A 17 8.44 -14.34 -0.93
CA SER A 17 8.29 -15.05 -2.20
C SER A 17 8.09 -14.12 -3.41
N PHE A 18 7.80 -12.83 -3.20
CA PHE A 18 7.74 -11.81 -4.27
C PHE A 18 9.06 -11.08 -4.52
N SER A 19 10.13 -11.37 -3.75
CA SER A 19 11.42 -10.65 -3.85
C SER A 19 12.43 -11.30 -4.82
N ILE A 20 12.02 -12.28 -5.62
CA ILE A 20 12.90 -12.95 -6.59
C ILE A 20 12.27 -12.91 -7.98
N HIS A 21 12.30 -11.74 -8.62
CA HIS A 21 12.27 -11.66 -10.08
C HIS A 21 13.32 -10.64 -10.55
N ASP A 22 14.42 -11.21 -11.04
CA ASP A 22 15.38 -10.68 -12.02
C ASP A 22 15.83 -9.22 -11.91
N VAL A 23 16.89 -9.02 -11.12
CA VAL A 23 17.81 -7.89 -11.29
C VAL A 23 18.64 -8.14 -12.56
N VAL A 24 18.14 -7.69 -13.71
CA VAL A 24 18.98 -7.39 -14.87
C VAL A 24 19.54 -5.99 -14.67
N ALA A 25 20.83 -5.93 -14.32
CA ALA A 25 21.58 -4.69 -14.23
C ALA A 25 21.83 -4.11 -15.63
N THR A 26 21.03 -3.12 -16.02
CA THR A 26 21.36 -2.21 -17.12
C THR A 26 21.60 -0.82 -16.58
N THR A 27 22.87 -0.44 -16.52
CA THR A 27 23.34 0.92 -16.28
C THR A 27 23.06 1.79 -17.50
N SER A 28 22.34 2.92 -17.30
CA SER A 28 22.41 4.24 -18.01
C SER A 28 21.04 4.93 -18.01
N PRO A 29 20.91 6.25 -18.28
CA PRO A 29 21.76 7.40 -17.97
C PRO A 29 21.05 8.39 -17.01
N THR A 30 21.80 9.30 -16.41
CA THR A 30 21.30 10.33 -15.47
C THR A 30 20.40 11.35 -16.20
N SER A 31 19.09 11.10 -16.17
CA SER A 31 18.05 12.05 -16.62
C SER A 31 17.81 13.14 -15.55
N PRO A 32 17.28 14.32 -15.90
CA PRO A 32 17.18 15.44 -14.97
C PRO A 32 16.28 15.06 -13.80
N ARG A 33 16.80 15.28 -12.59
CA ARG A 33 16.16 14.97 -11.30
C ARG A 33 14.79 15.63 -11.26
N SER A 34 13.72 14.87 -11.46
CA SER A 34 12.35 15.39 -11.43
C SER A 34 12.04 15.92 -10.03
N SER A 35 11.28 17.02 -9.96
CA SER A 35 10.82 17.65 -8.70
C SER A 35 10.09 16.66 -7.79
N SER A 36 9.41 15.66 -8.38
CA SER A 36 8.72 14.60 -7.66
C SER A 36 9.67 13.66 -6.90
N SER A 37 10.85 13.36 -7.45
CA SER A 37 11.83 12.48 -6.77
C SER A 37 12.42 13.11 -5.50
N LEU A 38 12.48 14.44 -5.42
CA LEU A 38 12.93 15.15 -4.21
C LEU A 38 11.84 15.13 -3.14
N MET A 39 10.60 15.42 -3.52
CA MET A 39 9.44 15.39 -2.61
C MET A 39 9.19 13.98 -2.06
N ILE A 40 9.28 12.94 -2.89
CA ILE A 40 9.17 11.53 -2.46
C ILE A 40 10.27 11.20 -1.44
N LYS A 41 11.51 11.64 -1.66
CA LYS A 41 12.61 11.40 -0.73
C LYS A 41 12.41 12.08 0.62
N GLU A 42 11.86 13.29 0.60
CA GLU A 42 11.55 14.04 1.81
C GLU A 42 10.44 13.33 2.61
N VAL A 43 9.33 12.98 1.97
CA VAL A 43 8.20 12.29 2.61
C VAL A 43 8.61 10.92 3.15
N CYS A 44 9.42 10.17 2.40
CA CYS A 44 9.84 8.84 2.82
C CYS A 44 10.92 8.83 3.91
N SER A 45 11.56 9.97 4.20
CA SER A 45 12.46 10.18 5.35
C SER A 45 13.39 8.99 5.68
N CYS A 46 14.00 8.38 4.66
CA CYS A 46 14.94 7.22 4.68
C CYS A 46 14.37 5.81 4.45
N SER A 47 13.09 5.62 4.14
CA SER A 47 12.56 4.30 3.75
C SER A 47 12.78 4.04 2.26
N ASN A 48 13.78 3.21 1.93
CA ASN A 48 14.02 2.77 0.54
C ASN A 48 12.80 2.05 -0.06
N LEU A 49 12.05 1.32 0.77
CA LEU A 49 10.81 0.66 0.35
C LEU A 49 9.72 1.68 0.00
N CYS A 50 9.57 2.74 0.80
CA CYS A 50 8.64 3.83 0.50
C CYS A 50 8.99 4.50 -0.82
N ILE A 51 10.28 4.83 -1.03
CA ILE A 51 10.73 5.45 -2.29
C ILE A 51 10.41 4.54 -3.47
N GLN A 52 10.74 3.25 -3.38
CA GLN A 52 10.46 2.28 -4.46
C GLN A 52 8.98 2.16 -4.77
N ILE A 53 8.12 2.07 -3.75
CA ILE A 53 6.66 1.98 -3.93
C ILE A 53 6.13 3.24 -4.61
N LEU A 54 6.56 4.42 -4.15
CA LEU A 54 6.08 5.69 -4.69
C LEU A 54 6.64 6.00 -6.08
N GLU A 55 7.86 5.57 -6.40
CA GLU A 55 8.46 5.74 -7.73
C GLU A 55 7.95 4.74 -8.77
N PHE A 56 7.45 3.57 -8.33
CA PHE A 56 6.88 2.57 -9.23
C PHE A 56 5.53 3.02 -9.84
N GLU A 57 4.78 3.86 -9.12
CA GLU A 57 3.45 4.29 -9.53
C GLU A 57 3.51 5.57 -10.38
N HIS A 58 3.22 5.43 -11.67
CA HIS A 58 3.33 6.52 -12.64
C HIS A 58 2.52 7.76 -12.25
N CYS A 59 1.33 7.58 -11.67
CA CYS A 59 0.49 8.69 -11.20
C CYS A 59 1.20 9.50 -10.11
N ILE A 60 1.89 8.83 -9.16
CA ILE A 60 2.57 9.44 -8.03
C ILE A 60 3.80 10.25 -8.49
N VAL A 61 4.59 9.72 -9.43
CA VAL A 61 5.80 10.39 -9.93
C VAL A 61 5.49 11.67 -10.71
N SER A 62 4.26 11.82 -11.22
CA SER A 62 3.84 13.04 -11.93
C SER A 62 3.37 14.17 -11.01
N VAL A 63 3.22 13.90 -9.70
CA VAL A 63 2.67 14.88 -8.76
C VAL A 63 3.70 15.93 -8.34
N THR A 64 3.25 17.19 -8.25
CA THR A 64 4.10 18.36 -8.00
C THR A 64 3.91 18.99 -6.62
N ASN A 65 2.95 18.55 -5.82
CA ASN A 65 2.71 19.09 -4.48
C ASN A 65 2.22 18.01 -3.50
N LEU A 66 2.48 18.23 -2.20
CA LEU A 66 2.19 17.27 -1.13
C LEU A 66 0.70 16.93 -1.00
N PHE A 67 -0.18 17.89 -1.29
CA PHE A 67 -1.63 17.69 -1.19
C PHE A 67 -2.14 16.70 -2.26
N ASN A 68 -1.73 16.88 -3.51
CA ASN A 68 -2.06 15.93 -4.56
C ASN A 68 -1.31 14.60 -4.35
N LEU A 69 -0.13 14.63 -3.72
CA LEU A 69 0.66 13.42 -3.47
C LEU A 69 -0.06 12.52 -2.48
N SER A 70 -0.61 13.09 -1.40
CA SER A 70 -1.39 12.32 -0.43
C SER A 70 -2.65 11.71 -1.05
N ILE A 71 -3.34 12.44 -1.93
CA ILE A 71 -4.49 11.93 -2.68
C ILE A 71 -4.10 10.74 -3.55
N GLU A 72 -3.04 10.85 -4.34
CA GLU A 72 -2.61 9.77 -5.23
C GLU A 72 -2.10 8.53 -4.45
N ILE A 73 -1.44 8.74 -3.31
CA ILE A 73 -1.07 7.65 -2.39
C ILE A 73 -2.32 6.92 -1.88
N MET A 74 -3.35 7.64 -1.44
CA MET A 74 -4.60 7.04 -0.97
C MET A 74 -5.34 6.30 -2.09
N ASN A 75 -5.45 6.89 -3.29
CA ASN A 75 -6.05 6.24 -4.45
C ASN A 75 -5.34 4.92 -4.80
N THR A 76 -4.01 4.94 -4.79
CA THR A 76 -3.17 3.75 -5.00
C THR A 76 -3.43 2.69 -3.93
N GLY A 77 -3.47 3.12 -2.66
CA GLY A 77 -3.81 2.25 -1.52
C GLY A 77 -5.19 1.59 -1.68
N ILE A 78 -6.21 2.36 -2.06
CA ILE A 78 -7.57 1.85 -2.29
C ILE A 78 -7.60 0.82 -3.43
N SER A 79 -6.92 1.10 -4.54
CA SER A 79 -6.82 0.19 -5.68
C SER A 79 -6.18 -1.15 -5.26
N ASN A 80 -5.05 -1.09 -4.55
CA ASN A 80 -4.31 -2.26 -4.09
C ASN A 80 -5.09 -3.07 -3.04
N ALA A 81 -5.71 -2.39 -2.08
CA ALA A 81 -6.57 -3.01 -1.08
C ALA A 81 -7.78 -3.69 -1.74
N THR A 82 -8.42 -3.05 -2.72
CA THR A 82 -9.55 -3.61 -3.47
C THR A 82 -9.15 -4.86 -4.25
N ASN A 83 -8.00 -4.83 -4.92
CA ASN A 83 -7.49 -5.97 -5.66
C ASN A 83 -7.16 -7.15 -4.73
N THR A 84 -6.57 -6.86 -3.58
CA THR A 84 -6.24 -7.88 -2.57
C THR A 84 -7.50 -8.47 -1.94
N ARG A 85 -8.48 -7.63 -1.56
CA ARG A 85 -9.79 -8.08 -1.09
C ARG A 85 -10.47 -9.02 -2.09
N ARG A 86 -10.46 -8.67 -3.38
CA ARG A 86 -11.01 -9.52 -4.46
C ARG A 86 -10.27 -10.86 -4.57
N TYR A 87 -8.96 -10.87 -4.37
CA TYR A 87 -8.19 -12.10 -4.34
C TYR A 87 -8.56 -12.98 -3.13
N ILE A 88 -8.71 -12.39 -1.94
CA ILE A 88 -9.16 -13.07 -0.71
C ILE A 88 -10.55 -13.68 -0.91
N GLU A 89 -11.49 -12.98 -1.54
CA GLU A 89 -12.81 -13.52 -1.87
C GLU A 89 -12.74 -14.75 -2.78
N LYS A 90 -11.81 -14.75 -3.75
CA LYS A 90 -11.57 -15.93 -4.61
C LYS A 90 -10.99 -17.09 -3.80
N LEU A 91 -10.10 -16.81 -2.83
CA LEU A 91 -9.56 -17.83 -1.94
C LEU A 91 -10.64 -18.45 -1.04
N LEU A 92 -11.54 -17.64 -0.47
CA LEU A 92 -12.65 -18.13 0.36
C LEU A 92 -13.56 -19.12 -0.36
N ARG A 93 -13.68 -19.00 -1.68
CA ARG A 93 -14.47 -19.92 -2.51
C ARG A 93 -13.74 -21.24 -2.79
N LYS A 94 -12.41 -21.25 -2.71
CA LYS A 94 -11.56 -22.39 -3.11
C LYS A 94 -11.04 -23.20 -1.91
N CYS A 95 -10.69 -22.54 -0.81
CA CYS A 95 -9.98 -23.17 0.29
C CYS A 95 -10.91 -23.37 1.50
N ARG A 96 -11.17 -24.64 1.86
CA ARG A 96 -12.01 -24.99 3.02
C ARG A 96 -11.23 -24.95 4.34
N ASP A 97 -9.95 -25.30 4.32
CA ASP A 97 -9.16 -25.52 5.54
C ASP A 97 -8.72 -24.22 6.23
N VAL A 98 -8.59 -23.13 5.47
CA VAL A 98 -8.16 -21.81 5.98
C VAL A 98 -9.29 -20.78 6.02
N LYS A 99 -10.55 -21.23 5.89
CA LYS A 99 -11.70 -20.34 5.71
C LYS A 99 -11.84 -19.30 6.82
N GLY A 100 -11.56 -19.65 8.08
CA GLY A 100 -11.60 -18.72 9.20
C GLY A 100 -10.57 -17.60 9.08
N ALA A 101 -9.29 -17.95 8.92
CA ALA A 101 -8.23 -16.94 8.78
C ALA A 101 -8.41 -16.05 7.55
N VAL A 102 -8.79 -16.64 6.40
CA VAL A 102 -9.02 -15.87 5.16
C VAL A 102 -10.25 -14.96 5.30
N HIS A 103 -11.26 -15.35 6.09
CA HIS A 103 -12.42 -14.50 6.38
C HIS A 103 -12.02 -13.28 7.21
N GLU A 104 -11.19 -13.47 8.24
CA GLU A 104 -10.65 -12.37 9.04
C GLU A 104 -9.82 -11.41 8.17
N CYS A 105 -8.98 -11.94 7.27
CA CYS A 105 -8.27 -11.09 6.31
C CYS A 105 -9.23 -10.26 5.45
N LYS A 106 -10.35 -10.84 4.99
CA LYS A 106 -11.36 -10.08 4.23
C LYS A 106 -11.92 -8.93 5.07
N LEU A 107 -12.30 -9.19 6.32
CA LEU A 107 -12.82 -8.16 7.23
C LEU A 107 -11.80 -7.05 7.48
N SER A 108 -10.52 -7.40 7.67
CA SER A 108 -9.46 -6.40 7.80
C SER A 108 -9.33 -5.53 6.55
N TYR A 109 -9.39 -6.11 5.35
CA TYR A 109 -9.37 -5.32 4.12
C TYR A 109 -10.65 -4.50 3.91
N ASP A 110 -11.81 -4.97 4.38
CA ASP A 110 -13.05 -4.17 4.40
C ASP A 110 -12.86 -2.93 5.30
N SER A 111 -12.22 -3.09 6.46
CA SER A 111 -11.89 -1.98 7.38
C SER A 111 -10.90 -0.99 6.75
N VAL A 112 -9.78 -1.48 6.22
CA VAL A 112 -8.76 -0.65 5.56
C VAL A 112 -9.35 0.18 4.42
N LEU A 113 -10.24 -0.42 3.62
CA LEU A 113 -10.95 0.30 2.57
C LEU A 113 -11.86 1.39 3.14
N GLY A 114 -12.55 1.12 4.25
CA GLY A 114 -13.33 2.13 4.97
C GLY A 114 -12.47 3.32 5.39
N SER A 115 -11.39 3.06 6.11
CA SER A 115 -10.45 4.08 6.60
C SER A 115 -9.84 4.91 5.47
N LEU A 116 -9.37 4.27 4.39
CA LEU A 116 -8.79 4.96 3.24
C LEU A 116 -9.80 5.85 2.51
N ASN A 117 -11.05 5.39 2.33
CA ASN A 117 -12.09 6.19 1.68
C ASN A 117 -12.51 7.38 2.55
N SER A 118 -12.58 7.19 3.86
CA SER A 118 -12.88 8.26 4.82
C SER A 118 -11.80 9.33 4.79
N ALA A 119 -10.54 8.95 4.97
CA ALA A 119 -9.40 9.85 4.89
C ALA A 119 -9.31 10.58 3.54
N LEU A 120 -9.57 9.88 2.43
CA LEU A 120 -9.59 10.50 1.10
C LEU A 120 -10.69 11.55 0.99
N SER A 121 -11.88 11.28 1.51
CA SER A 121 -12.99 12.24 1.54
C SER A 121 -12.62 13.49 2.34
N GLU A 122 -12.05 13.32 3.53
CA GLU A 122 -11.67 14.43 4.41
C GLU A 122 -10.58 15.31 3.80
N VAL A 123 -9.54 14.71 3.19
CA VAL A 123 -8.50 15.47 2.47
C VAL A 123 -9.07 16.15 1.23
N ARG A 124 -9.89 15.45 0.43
CA ARG A 124 -10.32 15.96 -0.87
C ARG A 124 -11.39 17.04 -0.74
N GLU A 125 -12.40 16.79 0.09
CA GLU A 125 -13.64 17.56 0.18
C GLU A 125 -13.55 18.62 1.28
N ILE A 126 -13.01 18.24 2.45
CA ILE A 126 -13.05 19.08 3.67
C ILE A 126 -11.71 19.79 3.92
N LYS A 127 -10.63 19.32 3.27
CA LYS A 127 -9.24 19.80 3.48
C LYS A 127 -8.73 19.58 4.91
N GLU A 128 -9.32 18.64 5.64
CA GLU A 128 -8.97 18.32 7.02
C GLU A 128 -7.94 17.19 7.06
N CYS A 129 -6.66 17.55 7.23
CA CYS A 129 -5.58 16.58 7.23
C CYS A 129 -5.43 15.84 8.58
N GLU A 130 -5.89 16.44 9.68
CA GLU A 130 -5.79 15.85 11.02
C GLU A 130 -6.75 14.68 11.20
N THR A 131 -8.01 14.85 10.80
CA THR A 131 -9.00 13.76 10.80
C THR A 131 -8.58 12.66 9.84
N ALA A 132 -8.04 13.02 8.66
CA ALA A 132 -7.63 12.01 7.69
C ALA A 132 -6.47 11.18 8.23
N THR A 133 -5.58 11.82 9.00
CA THR A 133 -4.50 11.14 9.71
C THR A 133 -5.02 10.23 10.83
N TYR A 134 -6.11 10.60 11.50
CA TYR A 134 -6.78 9.76 12.49
C TYR A 134 -7.38 8.51 11.83
N ASP A 135 -8.07 8.67 10.71
CA ASP A 135 -8.68 7.57 9.97
C ASP A 135 -7.64 6.59 9.42
N LEU A 136 -6.52 7.08 8.87
CA LEU A 136 -5.44 6.22 8.38
C LEU A 136 -4.73 5.38 9.46
N LYS A 137 -4.93 5.69 10.75
CA LYS A 137 -4.34 4.94 11.87
C LYS A 137 -5.22 3.79 12.38
N ASN A 138 -6.48 3.73 11.95
CA ASN A 138 -7.49 2.78 12.43
C ASN A 138 -7.87 1.75 11.34
#